data_AF-A0A8H4KGH9-F1
#
_entry.id   AF-A0A8H4KGH9-F1
#
_cell.length_a   1.000
_cell.length_b   1.000
_cell.length_c   1.000
_cell.angle_alpha   90.00
_cell.angle_beta   90.00
_cell.angle_gamma   90.00
#
_symmetry.space_group_name_H-M   'P 1'
#
loop_
_entity.id
_entity.type
_entity.pdbx_description
1 polymer ?
#
loop_
_entity_poly.entity_id
_entity_poly.type
_entity_poly.pdbx_seq_one_letter_code
_entity_poly.pdbx_strand_id
1 'polypeptide(L)'
;MGSVDSIAALEARVVAAEKLAQRAYDRGAVENVFSKYMHLHNVFQDEQIKALWVKRGTPGIHAQYTNVGVYTDYDSVMAYHSDRPSPPGKLILHETTTPLIEVAGDGETAKGFWLMAGVESGLSDRGNVGAMPEFLYEPEDKNVDEKRVWTHWDWCHYALDFLKQDGKWKIWHFRCLEVTRAPFSENWITFAKKNQVAFDKDLAYFGKDGKAVFMPTPDAKADKKADVYAPDRARQLDVPLPSAYETFSDTHEY
;
A
#
# COMPACT_ATOMS: atom_id res chain seq x y z
N MET A 1 -36.81 -44.26 -3.09
CA MET A 1 -35.37 -43.99 -3.34
C MET A 1 -35.16 -42.68 -4.08
N GLY A 2 -35.89 -42.36 -5.16
CA GLY A 2 -35.67 -41.11 -5.92
C GLY A 2 -35.94 -39.76 -5.21
N SER A 3 -36.70 -39.70 -4.11
CA SER A 3 -36.95 -38.43 -3.39
C SER A 3 -35.84 -38.04 -2.41
N VAL A 4 -35.20 -39.03 -1.76
CA VAL A 4 -34.10 -38.79 -0.81
C VAL A 4 -32.86 -38.30 -1.56
N ASP A 5 -32.57 -38.88 -2.73
CA ASP A 5 -31.48 -38.43 -3.60
C ASP A 5 -31.70 -37.01 -4.13
N SER A 6 -32.97 -36.61 -4.35
CA SER A 6 -33.30 -35.24 -4.78
C SER A 6 -33.11 -34.20 -3.69
N ILE A 7 -33.42 -34.54 -2.43
CA ILE A 7 -33.23 -33.64 -1.28
C ILE A 7 -31.73 -33.43 -1.03
N ALA A 8 -30.93 -34.51 -0.99
CA ALA A 8 -29.49 -34.41 -0.81
C ALA A 8 -28.80 -33.59 -1.91
N ALA A 9 -29.23 -33.76 -3.17
CA ALA A 9 -28.73 -32.95 -4.29
C ALA A 9 -29.12 -31.47 -4.15
N LEU A 10 -30.31 -31.17 -3.65
CA LEU A 10 -30.74 -29.79 -3.39
C LEU A 10 -29.95 -29.17 -2.23
N GLU A 11 -29.74 -29.90 -1.14
CA GLU A 11 -28.91 -29.46 0.00
C GLU A 11 -27.49 -29.12 -0.45
N ALA A 12 -26.86 -29.99 -1.23
CA ALA A 12 -25.53 -29.74 -1.79
C ALA A 12 -25.49 -28.48 -2.67
N ARG A 13 -26.54 -28.24 -3.48
CA ARG A 13 -26.67 -27.03 -4.29
C ARG A 13 -26.87 -25.77 -3.46
N VAL A 14 -27.62 -25.85 -2.36
CA VAL A 14 -27.81 -24.74 -1.43
C VAL A 14 -26.48 -24.37 -0.77
N VAL A 15 -25.75 -25.34 -0.23
CA VAL A 15 -24.42 -25.11 0.38
C VAL A 15 -23.45 -24.49 -0.64
N ALA A 16 -23.42 -24.99 -1.87
CA ALA A 16 -22.58 -24.42 -2.92
C ALA A 16 -22.97 -22.97 -3.28
N ALA A 17 -24.28 -22.67 -3.34
CA ALA A 17 -24.78 -21.34 -3.61
C ALA A 17 -24.49 -20.36 -2.47
N GLU A 18 -24.65 -20.78 -1.22
CA GLU A 18 -24.31 -19.99 -0.02
C GLU A 18 -22.81 -19.65 0.01
N LYS A 19 -21.96 -20.65 -0.28
CA LYS A 19 -20.51 -20.45 -0.37
C LYS A 19 -20.13 -19.45 -1.47
N LEU A 20 -20.75 -19.56 -2.65
CA LEU A 20 -20.54 -18.61 -3.74
C LEU A 20 -21.02 -17.19 -3.38
N ALA A 21 -22.20 -17.07 -2.76
CA ALA A 21 -22.73 -15.79 -2.31
C ALA A 21 -21.83 -15.14 -1.26
N GLN A 22 -21.32 -15.93 -0.31
CA GLN A 22 -20.39 -15.44 0.71
C GLN A 22 -19.08 -14.96 0.08
N ARG A 23 -18.49 -15.71 -0.87
CA ARG A 23 -17.27 -15.26 -1.59
C ARG A 23 -17.50 -13.98 -2.39
N ALA A 24 -18.66 -13.84 -3.04
CA ALA A 24 -19.02 -12.62 -3.76
C ALA A 24 -19.17 -11.42 -2.81
N TYR A 25 -19.78 -11.61 -1.63
CA TYR A 25 -19.84 -10.59 -0.59
C TYR A 25 -18.46 -10.24 -0.05
N ASP A 26 -17.63 -11.25 0.22
CA ASP A 26 -16.29 -11.10 0.75
C ASP A 26 -15.38 -10.29 -0.18
N ARG A 27 -15.52 -10.41 -1.50
CA ARG A 27 -14.81 -9.57 -2.47
C ARG A 27 -15.03 -8.09 -2.19
N GLY A 28 -16.28 -7.66 -1.97
CA GLY A 28 -16.62 -6.28 -1.64
C GLY A 28 -16.17 -5.88 -0.23
N ALA A 29 -16.20 -6.80 0.73
CA ALA A 29 -15.70 -6.55 2.08
C ALA A 29 -14.18 -6.34 2.10
N VAL A 30 -13.41 -7.11 1.33
CA VAL A 30 -11.96 -6.94 1.13
C VAL A 30 -11.66 -5.60 0.48
N GLU A 31 -12.39 -5.25 -0.58
CA GLU A 31 -12.26 -3.95 -1.24
C GLU A 31 -12.47 -2.79 -0.26
N ASN A 32 -13.49 -2.88 0.60
CA ASN A 32 -13.77 -1.88 1.62
C ASN A 32 -12.65 -1.76 2.67
N VAL A 33 -11.93 -2.83 3.01
CA VAL A 33 -10.78 -2.74 3.93
C VAL A 33 -9.71 -1.83 3.35
N PHE A 34 -9.34 -2.02 2.09
CA PHE A 34 -8.28 -1.25 1.46
C PHE A 34 -8.72 0.17 1.07
N SER A 35 -9.95 0.35 0.59
CA SER A 35 -10.52 1.68 0.38
C SER A 35 -10.55 2.49 1.69
N LYS A 36 -10.92 1.85 2.81
CA LYS A 36 -10.89 2.50 4.13
C LYS A 36 -9.46 2.84 4.56
N TYR A 37 -8.49 1.95 4.33
CA TYR A 37 -7.08 2.25 4.56
C TYR A 37 -6.67 3.54 3.83
N MET A 38 -6.99 3.67 2.54
CA MET A 38 -6.61 4.82 1.73
C MET A 38 -7.30 6.11 2.17
N HIS A 39 -8.61 6.05 2.49
CA HIS A 39 -9.31 7.21 3.04
C HIS A 39 -8.68 7.71 4.34
N LEU A 40 -8.34 6.80 5.26
CA LEU A 40 -7.70 7.16 6.53
C LEU A 40 -6.28 7.69 6.32
N HIS A 41 -5.54 7.10 5.38
CA HIS A 41 -4.17 7.48 5.05
C HIS A 41 -4.09 8.92 4.51
N ASN A 42 -5.01 9.29 3.61
CA ASN A 42 -5.10 10.63 3.04
C ASN A 42 -5.36 11.74 4.10
N VAL A 43 -5.82 11.36 5.31
CA VAL A 43 -6.10 12.31 6.40
C VAL A 43 -5.39 11.95 7.71
N PHE A 44 -4.26 11.24 7.65
CA PHE A 44 -3.37 10.97 8.79
C PHE A 44 -4.05 10.29 9.98
N GLN A 45 -5.01 9.39 9.71
CA GLN A 45 -5.73 8.63 10.75
C GLN A 45 -5.08 7.26 10.99
N ASP A 46 -3.75 7.22 11.14
CA ASP A 46 -2.96 5.98 11.23
C ASP A 46 -3.39 5.09 12.41
N GLU A 47 -3.82 5.65 13.55
CA GLU A 47 -4.36 4.86 14.67
C GLU A 47 -5.61 4.04 14.25
N GLN A 48 -6.44 4.57 13.37
CA GLN A 48 -7.58 3.82 12.83
C GLN A 48 -7.13 2.78 11.78
N ILE A 49 -6.02 3.03 11.08
CA ILE A 49 -5.41 2.08 10.14
C ILE A 49 -4.93 0.83 10.86
N LYS A 50 -4.33 0.95 12.05
CA LYS A 50 -3.86 -0.19 12.85
C LYS A 50 -4.94 -1.26 13.05
N ALA A 51 -6.21 -0.84 13.19
CA ALA A 51 -7.34 -1.75 13.35
C ALA A 51 -7.70 -2.57 12.09
N LEU A 52 -7.16 -2.21 10.91
CA LEU A 52 -7.37 -2.92 9.64
C LEU A 52 -6.41 -4.09 9.48
N TRP A 53 -5.34 -4.16 10.25
CA TRP A 53 -4.35 -5.23 10.22
C TRP A 53 -4.78 -6.46 11.04
N VAL A 54 -4.19 -7.61 10.70
CA VAL A 54 -4.34 -8.84 11.49
C VAL A 54 -3.87 -8.64 12.93
N LYS A 55 -4.36 -9.46 13.86
CA LYS A 55 -4.00 -9.36 15.28
C LYS A 55 -2.53 -9.68 15.53
N ARG A 56 -1.96 -9.07 16.58
CA ARG A 56 -0.65 -9.46 17.13
C ARG A 56 -0.59 -10.97 17.37
N GLY A 57 0.53 -11.59 16.98
CA GLY A 57 0.74 -13.04 17.07
C GLY A 57 0.25 -13.82 15.84
N THR A 58 -0.36 -13.17 14.85
CA THR A 58 -0.65 -13.79 13.55
C THR A 58 0.67 -14.08 12.82
N PRO A 59 0.97 -15.34 12.46
CA PRO A 59 2.20 -15.68 11.74
C PRO A 59 2.29 -14.98 10.38
N GLY A 60 3.50 -14.62 9.94
CA GLY A 60 3.76 -14.16 8.57
C GLY A 60 3.45 -12.67 8.28
N ILE A 61 2.82 -11.94 9.21
CA ILE A 61 2.56 -10.49 9.01
C ILE A 61 3.84 -9.75 8.62
N HIS A 62 3.78 -9.02 7.51
CA HIS A 62 4.86 -8.14 7.10
C HIS A 62 4.36 -7.05 6.14
N ALA A 63 5.16 -6.01 5.97
CA ALA A 63 4.89 -4.91 5.05
C ALA A 63 6.18 -4.42 4.39
N GLN A 64 6.10 -4.12 3.09
CA GLN A 64 7.16 -3.46 2.34
C GLN A 64 6.56 -2.28 1.59
N TYR A 65 6.90 -1.07 2.05
CA TYR A 65 6.38 0.19 1.49
C TYR A 65 7.26 0.75 0.38
N THR A 66 8.55 0.42 0.37
CA THR A 66 9.55 0.92 -0.58
C THR A 66 10.61 -0.15 -0.86
N ASN A 67 11.61 0.21 -1.68
CA ASN A 67 12.76 -0.64 -1.95
C ASN A 67 13.83 -0.64 -0.83
N VAL A 68 13.62 0.12 0.25
CA VAL A 68 14.56 0.21 1.40
C VAL A 68 14.57 -1.10 2.17
N GLY A 69 13.40 -1.62 2.54
CA GLY A 69 13.32 -2.74 3.46
C GLY A 69 11.90 -3.21 3.79
N VAL A 70 11.84 -4.24 4.63
CA VAL A 70 10.63 -4.94 5.05
C VAL A 70 10.46 -4.82 6.56
N TYR A 71 9.26 -4.51 7.00
CA TYR A 71 8.78 -4.63 8.39
C TYR A 71 8.22 -6.03 8.54
N THR A 72 8.79 -6.84 9.42
CA THR A 72 8.68 -8.32 9.40
C THR A 72 7.84 -8.88 10.53
N ASP A 73 7.32 -8.02 11.41
CA ASP A 73 6.45 -8.41 12.50
C ASP A 73 5.35 -7.37 12.80
N TYR A 74 4.46 -7.70 13.73
CA TYR A 74 3.38 -6.82 14.11
C TYR A 74 3.88 -5.48 14.68
N ASP A 75 4.95 -5.49 15.47
CA ASP A 75 5.42 -4.27 16.15
C ASP A 75 6.03 -3.27 15.18
N SER A 76 6.86 -3.75 14.25
CA SER A 76 7.47 -2.96 13.19
C SER A 76 6.41 -2.38 12.24
N VAL A 77 5.40 -3.17 11.85
CA VAL A 77 4.27 -2.69 11.04
C VAL A 77 3.42 -1.66 11.80
N MET A 78 3.16 -1.87 13.09
CA MET A 78 2.41 -0.89 13.88
C MET A 78 3.21 0.39 14.13
N ALA A 79 4.53 0.29 14.30
CA ALA A 79 5.42 1.44 14.46
C ALA A 79 5.40 2.33 13.21
N TYR A 80 5.34 1.75 12.01
CA TYR A 80 5.15 2.51 10.76
C TYR A 80 3.86 3.36 10.77
N HIS A 81 2.82 2.87 11.44
CA HIS A 81 1.52 3.54 11.59
C HIS A 81 1.36 4.31 12.91
N SER A 82 2.44 4.65 13.60
CA SER A 82 2.39 5.37 14.89
C SER A 82 2.93 6.79 14.76
N ASP A 83 2.36 7.71 15.55
CA ASP A 83 2.87 9.06 15.76
C ASP A 83 3.05 9.92 14.49
N ARG A 84 2.42 9.53 13.37
CA ARG A 84 2.41 10.33 12.14
C ARG A 84 1.64 11.64 12.40
N PRO A 85 2.28 12.82 12.29
CA PRO A 85 1.60 14.08 12.46
C PRO A 85 0.83 14.44 11.20
N SER A 86 -0.14 15.33 11.37
CA SER A 86 -0.84 16.04 10.29
C SER A 86 -0.38 17.50 10.27
N PRO A 87 0.79 17.81 9.68
CA PRO A 87 1.31 19.17 9.65
C PRO A 87 0.54 20.04 8.64
N PRO A 88 0.27 21.32 8.94
CA PRO A 88 -0.30 22.26 7.97
C PRO A 88 0.53 22.30 6.68
N GLY A 89 -0.14 22.30 5.52
CA GLY A 89 0.50 22.35 4.20
C GLY A 89 0.92 20.99 3.61
N LYS A 90 0.87 19.90 4.39
CA LYS A 90 1.05 18.53 3.88
C LYS A 90 -0.27 18.02 3.30
N LEU A 91 -0.22 17.61 2.05
CA LEU A 91 -1.28 16.86 1.37
C LEU A 91 -0.78 15.46 1.08
N ILE A 92 -1.63 14.46 1.35
CA ILE A 92 -1.54 13.13 0.76
C ILE A 92 -2.89 12.90 0.11
N LEU A 93 -2.89 12.65 -1.19
CA LEU A 93 -4.08 12.27 -1.92
C LEU A 93 -3.73 11.08 -2.80
N HIS A 94 -3.93 9.89 -2.26
CA HIS A 94 -3.78 8.63 -2.97
C HIS A 94 -5.16 8.10 -3.39
N GLU A 95 -5.32 7.86 -4.69
CA GLU A 95 -6.54 7.35 -5.29
C GLU A 95 -6.26 5.96 -5.87
N THR A 96 -6.93 4.95 -5.34
CA THR A 96 -6.81 3.58 -5.83
C THR A 96 -7.89 3.27 -6.85
N THR A 97 -7.51 2.62 -7.95
CA THR A 97 -8.41 2.22 -9.03
C THR A 97 -8.12 0.80 -9.52
N THR A 98 -8.95 0.31 -10.43
CA THR A 98 -8.83 -1.00 -11.10
C THR A 98 -8.56 -2.18 -10.14
N PRO A 99 -9.41 -2.39 -9.13
CA PRO A 99 -9.24 -3.47 -8.17
C PRO A 99 -9.32 -4.84 -8.86
N LEU A 100 -8.27 -5.64 -8.74
CA LEU A 100 -8.29 -7.07 -9.00
C LEU A 100 -8.27 -7.80 -7.66
N ILE A 101 -9.36 -8.48 -7.32
CA ILE A 101 -9.55 -9.08 -5.99
C ILE A 101 -10.01 -10.52 -6.16
N GLU A 102 -9.27 -11.45 -5.55
CA GLU A 102 -9.59 -12.87 -5.55
C GLU A 102 -9.69 -13.41 -4.12
N VAL A 103 -10.91 -13.83 -3.75
CA VAL A 103 -11.19 -14.52 -2.49
C VAL A 103 -10.98 -16.01 -2.70
N ALA A 104 -10.21 -16.63 -1.81
CA ALA A 104 -9.90 -18.06 -1.83
C ALA A 104 -11.17 -18.91 -1.89
N GLY A 105 -11.03 -20.12 -2.44
CA GLY A 105 -12.07 -21.13 -2.47
C GLY A 105 -12.59 -21.46 -1.08
N ASP A 106 -11.75 -21.53 -0.06
CA ASP A 106 -12.14 -21.77 1.34
C ASP A 106 -12.81 -20.56 2.02
N GLY A 107 -12.63 -19.35 1.49
CA GLY A 107 -13.18 -18.10 2.03
C GLY A 107 -12.40 -17.52 3.22
N GLU A 108 -11.19 -18.02 3.50
CA GLU A 108 -10.38 -17.62 4.66
C GLU A 108 -9.30 -16.58 4.32
N THR A 109 -8.83 -16.57 3.07
CA THR A 109 -7.87 -15.56 2.57
C THR A 109 -8.38 -14.86 1.31
N ALA A 110 -7.82 -13.68 1.03
CA ALA A 110 -8.03 -12.98 -0.22
C ALA A 110 -6.74 -12.32 -0.70
N LYS A 111 -6.64 -12.12 -2.01
CA LYS A 111 -5.58 -11.35 -2.66
C LYS A 111 -6.18 -10.14 -3.32
N GLY A 112 -5.48 -9.02 -3.28
CA GLY A 112 -5.90 -7.81 -3.94
C GLY A 112 -4.74 -7.09 -4.63
N PHE A 113 -5.03 -6.50 -5.78
CA PHE A 113 -4.09 -5.68 -6.54
C PHE A 113 -4.78 -4.40 -7.01
N TRP A 114 -4.16 -3.25 -6.77
CA TRP A 114 -4.70 -1.94 -7.14
C TRP A 114 -3.63 -1.10 -7.84
N LEU A 115 -4.08 -0.27 -8.78
CA LEU A 115 -3.30 0.86 -9.26
C LEU A 115 -3.57 2.04 -8.34
N MET A 116 -2.53 2.78 -7.96
CA MET A 116 -2.65 4.04 -7.22
C MET A 116 -1.99 5.16 -8.01
N ALA A 117 -2.71 6.26 -8.13
CA ALA A 117 -2.20 7.53 -8.60
C ALA A 117 -2.52 8.60 -7.55
N GLY A 118 -1.64 9.58 -7.40
CA GLY A 118 -1.85 10.57 -6.37
C GLY A 118 -0.85 11.71 -6.38
N VAL A 119 -0.98 12.51 -5.33
CA VAL A 119 -0.07 13.62 -5.05
C VAL A 119 0.34 13.59 -3.60
N GLU A 120 1.59 13.93 -3.36
CA GLU A 120 2.08 14.23 -2.03
C GLU A 120 2.77 15.60 -2.01
N SER A 121 2.49 16.39 -0.99
CA SER A 121 3.12 17.71 -0.83
C SER A 121 3.67 17.92 0.57
N GLY A 122 4.39 19.02 0.80
CA GLY A 122 4.89 19.39 2.11
C GLY A 122 5.68 20.69 2.06
N LEU A 123 5.78 21.34 3.21
CA LEU A 123 6.58 22.53 3.39
C LEU A 123 7.75 22.22 4.31
N SER A 124 8.94 22.65 3.91
CA SER A 124 10.17 22.54 4.71
C SER A 124 10.69 23.93 5.02
N ASP A 125 11.32 24.10 6.17
CA ASP A 125 11.98 25.38 6.47
C ASP A 125 13.17 25.62 5.54
N ARG A 126 13.41 26.88 5.17
CA ARG A 126 14.53 27.29 4.32
C ARG A 126 15.90 26.87 4.86
N GLY A 127 16.05 26.83 6.19
CA GLY A 127 17.27 26.40 6.84
C GLY A 127 17.53 24.88 6.82
N ASN A 128 16.55 24.08 6.40
CA ASN A 128 16.65 22.62 6.36
C ASN A 128 17.26 22.12 5.03
N VAL A 129 18.37 22.73 4.61
CA VAL A 129 19.10 22.38 3.39
C VAL A 129 19.84 21.05 3.59
N GLY A 130 19.79 20.15 2.59
CA GLY A 130 20.47 18.86 2.62
C GLY A 130 19.72 17.72 3.33
N ALA A 131 18.53 17.98 3.89
CA ALA A 131 17.68 16.94 4.44
C ALA A 131 17.17 15.94 3.38
N MET A 132 16.98 16.44 2.16
CA MET A 132 16.70 15.65 0.96
C MET A 132 17.50 16.21 -0.22
N PRO A 133 17.77 15.41 -1.27
CA PRO A 133 18.35 15.90 -2.50
C PRO A 133 17.61 17.13 -3.07
N GLU A 134 18.36 18.13 -3.55
CA GLU A 134 17.79 19.42 -3.98
C GLU A 134 16.76 19.26 -5.11
N PHE A 135 16.98 18.31 -6.01
CA PHE A 135 16.08 18.04 -7.14
C PHE A 135 14.72 17.46 -6.71
N LEU A 136 14.54 17.13 -5.43
CA LEU A 136 13.23 16.77 -4.87
C LEU A 136 12.44 18.01 -4.43
N TYR A 137 13.02 19.20 -4.34
CA TYR A 137 12.24 20.40 -4.03
C TYR A 137 11.77 21.08 -5.32
N GLU A 138 10.67 21.83 -5.22
CA GLU A 138 10.30 22.76 -6.28
C GLU A 138 11.33 23.90 -6.40
N PRO A 139 11.46 24.52 -7.59
CA PRO A 139 12.29 25.70 -7.80
C PRO A 139 12.03 26.80 -6.78
N GLU A 140 13.07 27.57 -6.43
CA GLU A 140 13.00 28.56 -5.36
C GLU A 140 11.91 29.63 -5.56
N ASP A 141 11.58 29.97 -6.81
CA ASP A 141 10.51 30.91 -7.16
C ASP A 141 9.09 30.38 -6.85
N LYS A 142 8.98 29.10 -6.48
CA LYS A 142 7.73 28.44 -6.05
C LYS A 142 7.60 28.31 -4.53
N ASN A 143 8.58 28.78 -3.77
CA ASN A 143 8.49 28.81 -2.31
C ASN A 143 7.28 29.63 -1.84
N VAL A 144 6.66 29.19 -0.74
CA VAL A 144 5.48 29.84 -0.14
C VAL A 144 5.81 30.22 1.30
N ASP A 145 5.53 31.46 1.69
CA ASP A 145 5.77 31.98 3.04
C ASP A 145 7.19 31.70 3.56
N GLU A 146 8.19 31.92 2.70
CA GLU A 146 9.61 31.65 2.97
C GLU A 146 9.93 30.18 3.29
N LYS A 147 9.01 29.26 3.03
CA LYS A 147 9.20 27.81 3.15
C LYS A 147 9.46 27.20 1.78
N ARG A 148 10.32 26.19 1.79
CA ARG A 148 10.64 25.36 0.64
C ARG A 148 9.47 24.43 0.34
N VAL A 149 9.10 24.33 -0.92
CA VAL A 149 7.98 23.48 -1.36
C VAL A 149 8.51 22.14 -1.87
N TRP A 150 7.88 21.07 -1.43
CA TRP A 150 8.03 19.72 -1.94
C TRP A 150 6.65 19.27 -2.43
N THR A 151 6.46 19.02 -3.73
CA THR A 151 5.17 18.60 -4.32
C THR A 151 5.43 17.59 -5.42
N HIS A 152 4.91 16.38 -5.28
CA HIS A 152 5.17 15.28 -6.20
C HIS A 152 3.88 14.67 -6.70
N TRP A 153 3.91 14.27 -7.97
CA TRP A 153 3.06 13.20 -8.46
C TRP A 153 3.63 11.87 -8.00
N ASP A 154 2.76 10.96 -7.58
CA ASP A 154 3.11 9.62 -7.13
C ASP A 154 2.23 8.56 -7.79
N TRP A 155 2.84 7.45 -8.21
CA TRP A 155 2.16 6.30 -8.75
C TRP A 155 2.76 5.03 -8.19
N CYS A 156 1.90 4.18 -7.64
CA CYS A 156 2.27 2.86 -7.14
C CYS A 156 1.29 1.80 -7.63
N HIS A 157 1.70 0.55 -7.55
CA HIS A 157 0.76 -0.55 -7.40
C HIS A 157 0.75 -1.01 -5.94
N TYR A 158 -0.39 -1.51 -5.51
CA TYR A 158 -0.53 -2.13 -4.19
C TYR A 158 -0.94 -3.58 -4.38
N ALA A 159 -0.13 -4.51 -3.86
CA ALA A 159 -0.45 -5.93 -3.80
C ALA A 159 -0.59 -6.34 -2.33
N LEU A 160 -1.74 -6.88 -1.95
CA LEU A 160 -2.07 -7.19 -0.56
C LEU A 160 -2.62 -8.60 -0.43
N ASP A 161 -2.23 -9.25 0.65
CA ASP A 161 -2.88 -10.44 1.17
C ASP A 161 -3.76 -10.09 2.35
N PHE A 162 -4.92 -10.73 2.41
CA PHE A 162 -5.90 -10.55 3.46
C PHE A 162 -6.19 -11.88 4.14
N LEU A 163 -6.40 -11.81 5.46
CA LEU A 163 -6.79 -12.94 6.29
C LEU A 163 -8.09 -12.62 7.00
N LYS A 164 -9.03 -13.55 7.01
CA LYS A 164 -10.28 -13.43 7.75
C LYS A 164 -10.04 -13.83 9.20
N GLN A 165 -10.33 -12.92 10.14
CA GLN A 165 -10.22 -13.15 11.57
C GLN A 165 -11.52 -12.74 12.26
N ASP A 166 -12.11 -13.68 13.00
CA ASP A 166 -13.42 -13.51 13.66
C ASP A 166 -14.51 -12.98 12.70
N GLY A 167 -14.56 -13.52 11.48
CA GLY A 167 -15.52 -13.11 10.45
C GLY A 167 -15.26 -11.74 9.81
N LYS A 168 -14.12 -11.10 10.08
CA LYS A 168 -13.73 -9.81 9.49
C LYS A 168 -12.45 -9.93 8.68
N TRP A 169 -12.43 -9.32 7.50
CA TRP A 169 -11.23 -9.22 6.67
C TRP A 169 -10.21 -8.25 7.27
N LYS A 170 -8.93 -8.65 7.24
CA LYS A 170 -7.78 -7.91 7.76
C LYS A 170 -6.63 -7.93 6.78
N ILE A 171 -5.84 -6.86 6.73
CA ILE A 171 -4.58 -6.83 5.99
C ILE A 171 -3.58 -7.75 6.70
N TRP A 172 -2.97 -8.65 5.94
CA TRP A 172 -1.99 -9.62 6.42
C TRP A 172 -0.60 -9.33 5.86
N HIS A 173 -0.47 -9.19 4.54
CA HIS A 173 0.75 -8.78 3.86
C HIS A 173 0.49 -7.56 3.00
N PHE A 174 1.46 -6.65 2.94
CA PHE A 174 1.31 -5.37 2.26
C PHE A 174 2.54 -5.04 1.42
N ARG A 175 2.32 -4.90 0.12
CA ARG A 175 3.36 -4.56 -0.86
C ARG A 175 2.98 -3.28 -1.60
N CYS A 176 3.71 -2.20 -1.33
CA CYS A 176 3.70 -1.00 -2.17
C CYS A 176 4.81 -1.14 -3.22
N LEU A 177 4.43 -1.01 -4.48
CA LEU A 177 5.30 -1.15 -5.63
C LEU A 177 5.35 0.19 -6.35
N GLU A 178 6.32 1.03 -6.01
CA GLU A 178 6.47 2.31 -6.69
C GLU A 178 6.66 2.10 -8.19
N VAL A 179 5.84 2.82 -8.98
CA VAL A 179 5.91 2.81 -10.44
C VAL A 179 6.75 3.98 -10.90
N THR A 180 6.40 5.19 -10.49
CA THR A 180 7.11 6.41 -10.83
C THR A 180 6.67 7.56 -9.95
N ARG A 181 7.50 8.59 -9.87
CA ARG A 181 7.16 9.87 -9.25
C ARG A 181 7.87 11.02 -9.94
N ALA A 182 7.42 12.24 -9.70
CA ALA A 182 8.11 13.45 -10.17
C ALA A 182 7.67 14.70 -9.42
N PRO A 183 8.57 15.68 -9.20
CA PRO A 183 8.19 17.05 -8.83
C PRO A 183 7.19 17.62 -9.84
N PHE A 184 6.33 18.54 -9.43
CA PHE A 184 5.32 19.11 -10.33
C PHE A 184 5.94 19.95 -11.47
N SER A 185 7.09 20.56 -11.21
CA SER A 185 7.85 21.33 -12.19
C SER A 185 8.68 20.50 -13.16
N GLU A 186 8.70 19.16 -13.03
CA GLU A 186 9.48 18.27 -13.89
C GLU A 186 8.65 17.07 -14.39
N ASN A 187 8.89 16.63 -15.63
CA ASN A 187 8.23 15.41 -16.14
C ASN A 187 8.92 14.14 -15.60
N TRP A 188 8.16 13.05 -15.48
CA TRP A 188 8.66 11.79 -14.92
C TRP A 188 9.80 11.14 -15.71
N ILE A 189 9.96 11.44 -17.00
CA ILE A 189 11.03 10.86 -17.83
C ILE A 189 12.39 11.47 -17.46
N THR A 190 12.46 12.80 -17.38
CA THR A 190 13.70 13.49 -17.02
C THR A 190 14.03 13.28 -15.54
N PHE A 191 13.02 13.24 -14.68
CA PHE A 191 13.20 12.97 -13.25
C PHE A 191 13.70 11.54 -12.98
N ALA A 192 13.11 10.52 -13.62
CA ALA A 192 13.53 9.13 -13.44
C ALA A 192 15.00 8.89 -13.78
N LYS A 193 15.57 9.65 -14.74
CA LYS A 193 17.01 9.59 -15.05
C LYS A 193 17.90 10.06 -13.89
N LYS A 194 17.42 10.99 -13.06
CA LYS A 194 18.15 11.56 -11.90
C LYS A 194 17.89 10.75 -10.63
N ASN A 195 16.67 10.24 -10.47
CA ASN A 195 16.17 9.65 -9.24
C ASN A 195 16.57 8.17 -9.02
N GLN A 196 17.48 7.62 -9.84
CA GLN A 196 17.85 6.20 -9.80
C GLN A 196 18.53 5.76 -8.48
N VAL A 197 19.03 6.71 -7.68
CA VAL A 197 19.80 6.46 -6.46
C VAL A 197 19.07 6.94 -5.19
N ALA A 198 18.04 7.76 -5.33
CA ALA A 198 17.45 8.47 -4.20
C ALA A 198 16.29 7.71 -3.56
N PHE A 199 16.61 6.59 -2.89
CA PHE A 199 15.68 5.90 -1.98
C PHE A 199 16.40 5.15 -0.87
N ASP A 200 17.55 5.62 -0.39
CA ASP A 200 18.20 4.99 0.77
C ASP A 200 17.53 5.39 2.10
N LYS A 201 16.62 6.38 2.10
CA LYS A 201 15.82 6.81 3.26
C LYS A 201 14.44 7.31 2.84
N ASP A 202 13.39 6.79 3.47
CA ASP A 202 12.01 7.18 3.20
C ASP A 202 11.62 8.37 4.06
N LEU A 203 11.40 9.54 3.44
CA LEU A 203 10.81 10.68 4.12
C LEU A 203 9.39 10.30 4.57
N ALA A 204 9.12 10.37 5.86
CA ALA A 204 7.76 10.25 6.39
C ALA A 204 6.99 11.56 6.19
N TYR A 205 7.58 12.68 6.60
CA TYR A 205 6.97 14.01 6.52
C TYR A 205 7.99 15.10 6.91
N PHE A 206 7.64 16.36 6.66
CA PHE A 206 8.27 17.49 7.36
C PHE A 206 7.51 17.78 8.65
N GLY A 207 8.20 17.75 9.79
CA GLY A 207 7.64 17.99 11.11
C GLY A 207 7.06 19.40 11.25
N LYS A 208 6.39 19.66 12.38
CA LYS A 208 5.83 21.00 12.68
C LYS A 208 6.89 22.09 12.74
N ASP A 209 8.14 21.72 12.98
CA ASP A 209 9.33 22.56 12.95
C ASP A 209 10.03 22.56 11.58
N GLY A 210 9.34 22.11 10.53
CA GLY A 210 9.83 22.08 9.14
C GLY A 210 10.99 21.11 8.89
N LYS A 211 11.37 20.27 9.86
CA LYS A 211 12.47 19.30 9.73
C LYS A 211 12.00 18.00 9.09
N ALA A 212 12.88 17.37 8.31
CA ALA A 212 12.57 16.05 7.75
C ALA A 212 12.50 15.00 8.85
N VAL A 213 11.39 14.26 8.87
CA VAL A 213 11.22 13.06 9.68
C VAL A 213 11.13 11.88 8.73
N PHE A 214 11.90 10.83 9.02
CA PHE A 214 11.98 9.63 8.21
C PHE A 214 11.15 8.52 8.81
N MET A 215 10.78 7.54 7.99
CA MET A 215 10.09 6.34 8.45
C MET A 215 10.96 5.56 9.45
N PRO A 216 10.36 4.74 10.34
CA PRO A 216 11.12 3.81 11.17
C PRO A 216 12.05 2.93 10.31
N THR A 217 13.17 2.49 10.88
CA THR A 217 14.08 1.61 10.14
C THR A 217 13.43 0.24 9.95
N PRO A 218 13.36 -0.31 8.71
CA PRO A 218 12.85 -1.66 8.49
C PRO A 218 13.74 -2.72 9.16
N ASP A 219 13.16 -3.87 9.51
CA ASP A 219 13.87 -4.96 10.19
C ASP A 219 14.86 -5.68 9.26
N ALA A 220 14.53 -5.73 7.97
CA ALA A 220 15.31 -6.41 6.95
C ALA A 220 15.37 -5.60 5.66
N LYS A 221 16.35 -5.90 4.80
CA LYS A 221 16.42 -5.35 3.44
C LYS A 221 15.34 -5.97 2.56
N ALA A 222 14.93 -5.24 1.53
CA ALA A 222 14.01 -5.76 0.53
C ALA A 222 14.71 -6.80 -0.35
N ASP A 223 14.27 -8.06 -0.26
CA ASP A 223 14.76 -9.16 -1.11
C ASP A 223 14.28 -9.02 -2.56
N LYS A 224 13.07 -8.49 -2.74
CA LYS A 224 12.47 -8.18 -4.03
C LYS A 224 12.16 -6.69 -4.10
N LYS A 225 12.64 -6.02 -5.14
CA LYS A 225 12.42 -4.58 -5.36
C LYS A 225 11.35 -4.34 -6.42
N ALA A 226 10.56 -3.30 -6.23
CA ALA A 226 9.69 -2.77 -7.27
C ALA A 226 10.54 -2.24 -8.44
N ASP A 227 10.12 -2.53 -9.66
CA ASP A 227 10.77 -2.18 -10.93
C ASP A 227 10.57 -0.72 -11.31
N VAL A 228 10.92 0.25 -10.47
CA VAL A 228 10.65 1.68 -10.72
C VAL A 228 11.02 2.10 -12.16
N TYR A 229 10.14 2.89 -12.78
CA TYR A 229 10.27 3.35 -14.17
C TYR A 229 11.64 3.95 -14.44
N ALA A 230 12.22 3.59 -15.58
CA ALA A 230 13.44 4.19 -16.09
C ALA A 230 13.32 4.37 -17.62
N PRO A 231 13.90 5.45 -18.19
CA PRO A 231 13.70 5.80 -19.59
C PRO A 231 14.40 4.88 -20.60
N ASP A 232 15.27 3.99 -20.13
CA ASP A 232 16.12 3.11 -20.93
C ASP A 232 15.67 1.64 -20.96
N ARG A 233 14.52 1.32 -20.35
CA ARG A 233 13.97 -0.05 -20.30
C ARG A 233 12.44 -0.07 -20.27
N ALA A 234 11.87 -1.19 -20.69
CA ALA A 234 10.45 -1.46 -20.52
C ALA A 234 10.17 -1.99 -19.11
N ARG A 235 9.09 -1.47 -18.50
CA ARG A 235 8.57 -1.93 -17.20
C ARG A 235 8.12 -3.38 -17.28
N GLN A 236 8.34 -4.11 -16.18
CA GLN A 236 7.78 -5.42 -15.94
C GLN A 236 6.72 -5.37 -14.84
N LEU A 237 5.91 -6.44 -14.78
CA LEU A 237 5.03 -6.70 -13.65
C LEU A 237 5.88 -7.27 -12.49
N ASP A 238 5.86 -6.60 -11.35
CA ASP A 238 6.75 -6.91 -10.20
C ASP A 238 6.37 -8.18 -9.46
N VAL A 239 5.06 -8.44 -9.37
CA VAL A 239 4.47 -9.54 -8.65
C VAL A 239 3.33 -10.14 -9.48
N PRO A 240 3.10 -11.46 -9.44
CA PRO A 240 1.99 -12.06 -10.18
C PRO A 240 0.65 -11.43 -9.76
N LEU A 241 -0.21 -11.17 -10.73
CA LEU A 241 -1.57 -10.68 -10.43
C LEU A 241 -2.39 -11.76 -9.70
N PRO A 242 -3.37 -11.36 -8.88
CA PRO A 242 -4.30 -12.32 -8.28
C PRO A 242 -4.94 -13.22 -9.35
N SER A 243 -4.93 -14.52 -9.09
CA SER A 243 -5.59 -15.56 -9.88
C SER A 243 -6.42 -16.42 -8.94
N ALA A 244 -7.41 -17.16 -9.45
CA ALA A 244 -8.20 -18.07 -8.63
C ALA A 244 -7.33 -19.12 -7.91
N TYR A 245 -7.67 -19.43 -6.66
CA TYR A 245 -6.98 -20.39 -5.79
C TYR A 245 -7.96 -20.92 -4.73
N GLU A 246 -7.72 -22.13 -4.22
CA GLU A 246 -8.64 -22.76 -3.24
C GLU A 246 -8.26 -22.42 -1.80
N THR A 247 -6.97 -22.51 -1.47
CA THR A 247 -6.41 -22.22 -0.14
C THR A 247 -5.11 -21.44 -0.29
N PHE A 248 -4.67 -20.69 0.73
CA PHE A 248 -3.49 -19.83 0.62
C PHE A 248 -2.20 -20.58 0.22
N SER A 249 -2.08 -21.88 0.56
CA SER A 249 -0.93 -22.70 0.12
C SER A 249 -0.86 -22.93 -1.39
N ASP A 250 -1.94 -22.66 -2.12
CA ASP A 250 -2.00 -22.82 -3.58
C ASP A 250 -1.49 -21.58 -4.33
N THR A 251 -1.08 -20.53 -3.61
CA THR A 251 -0.64 -19.26 -4.18
C THR A 251 0.63 -18.75 -3.52
N HIS A 252 1.19 -17.68 -4.08
CA HIS A 252 2.39 -17.03 -3.55
C HIS A 252 2.01 -15.97 -2.52
N GLU A 253 2.93 -15.60 -1.66
CA GLU A 253 2.83 -14.47 -0.75
C GLU A 253 3.26 -13.16 -1.44
N TYR A 254 2.59 -12.03 -1.15
CA TYR A 254 2.96 -10.72 -1.70
C TYR A 254 4.04 -9.98 -0.91
#